data_AF-A0A2V5MWK4-F1
#
_entry.id   AF-A0A2V5MWK4-F1
#
_cell.length_a   1.000
_cell.length_b   1.000
_cell.length_c   1.000
_cell.angle_alpha   90.00
_cell.angle_beta   90.00
_cell.angle_gamma   90.00
#
_symmetry.space_group_name_H-M   'P 1'
#
loop_
_entity.id
_entity.type
_entity.pdbx_description
1 polymer ?
#
loop_
_entity_poly.entity_id
_entity_poly.type
_entity_poly.pdbx_seq_one_letter_code
_entity_poly.pdbx_strand_id
1 'polypeptide(L)'
;MNIWRATIFITSILLVGCQHGPPKESGQFREPDLVEIIKLDPTIRLDIRYATTNNFMHRPVYAQAKAFLQRPAAEALVRANRSLKAKGYGI
;
A
#
# COMPACT_ATOMS: atom_id res chain seq x y z
N MET A 1 8.66 -4.20 58.24
CA MET A 1 8.73 -4.51 56.80
C MET A 1 7.79 -3.54 56.10
N ASN A 2 8.35 -2.53 55.43
CA ASN A 2 7.72 -1.20 55.39
C ASN A 2 6.71 -1.09 54.25
N ILE A 3 5.43 -0.93 54.63
CA ILE A 3 4.26 -0.77 53.76
C ILE A 3 4.47 0.34 52.71
N TRP A 4 5.27 1.35 53.06
CA TRP A 4 5.69 2.46 52.20
C TRP A 4 6.55 2.07 50.98
N ARG A 5 7.22 0.91 50.98
CA ARG A 5 8.00 0.44 49.82
C ARG A 5 7.13 -0.22 48.75
N ALA A 6 5.97 -0.75 49.14
CA ALA A 6 5.04 -1.42 48.23
C ALA A 6 4.21 -0.42 47.40
N THR A 7 3.85 0.73 47.99
CA THR A 7 3.03 1.76 47.32
C THR A 7 3.77 2.46 46.17
N ILE A 8 5.10 2.58 46.25
CA ILE A 8 5.93 3.25 45.22
C ILE A 8 6.06 2.39 43.94
N PHE A 9 5.89 1.08 44.02
CA PHE A 9 6.00 0.18 42.86
C PHE A 9 4.71 0.08 42.04
N ILE A 10 3.55 0.44 42.60
CA ILE A 10 2.26 0.25 41.94
C ILE A 10 1.87 1.46 41.07
N THR A 11 2.34 2.67 41.39
CA THR A 11 2.04 3.89 40.61
C THR A 11 2.85 4.01 39.31
N SER A 12 3.98 3.31 39.17
CA SER A 12 4.83 3.38 37.97
C SER A 12 4.34 2.54 36.79
N ILE A 13 3.41 1.61 37.00
CA ILE A 13 2.91 0.70 35.95
C ILE A 13 1.74 1.31 35.14
N LEU A 14 1.03 2.31 35.69
CA LEU A 14 -0.15 2.90 35.04
C LEU A 14 0.16 3.93 33.93
N LEU A 15 1.41 4.41 33.82
CA LEU A 15 1.79 5.44 32.84
C LEU A 15 2.33 4.91 31.50
N VAL A 16 2.55 3.59 31.38
CA VAL A 16 3.20 2.97 30.19
C VAL A 16 2.18 2.38 29.20
N GLY A 17 0.87 2.48 29.49
CA GLY A 17 -0.18 1.71 28.81
C GLY A 17 -0.79 2.26 27.52
N CYS A 18 -0.50 3.49 27.10
CA CYS A 18 -1.16 4.10 25.94
C CYS A 18 -0.16 4.47 24.85
N GLN A 19 0.00 3.62 23.84
CA GLN A 19 0.58 4.07 22.57
C GLN A 19 -0.38 5.07 21.92
N HIS A 20 0.10 6.29 21.69
CA HIS A 20 -0.67 7.35 21.05
C HIS A 20 -0.55 7.20 19.52
N GLY A 21 -1.62 6.70 18.89
CA GLY A 21 -1.73 6.54 17.44
C GLY A 21 -1.43 5.13 16.93
N PRO A 22 -1.62 4.88 15.62
CA PRO A 22 -1.32 3.59 15.01
C PRO A 22 0.18 3.26 15.16
N PRO A 23 0.54 1.97 15.20
CA PRO A 23 1.94 1.56 15.27
C PRO A 23 2.72 2.13 14.10
N LYS A 24 3.88 2.73 14.38
CA LYS A 24 4.80 3.20 13.34
C LYS A 24 5.56 2.01 12.78
N GLU A 25 5.48 1.82 11.47
CA GLU A 25 6.30 0.84 10.77
C GLU A 25 7.78 1.26 10.85
N SER A 26 8.67 0.32 11.17
CA SER A 26 10.11 0.54 11.23
C SER A 26 10.79 -0.14 10.04
N GLY A 27 11.80 0.52 9.46
CA GLY A 27 12.54 -0.02 8.32
C GLY A 27 13.05 1.07 7.38
N GLN A 28 13.79 0.65 6.36
CA GLN A 28 14.14 1.53 5.24
C GLN A 28 13.01 1.49 4.21
N PHE A 29 12.29 2.60 4.09
CA PHE A 29 11.27 2.80 3.07
C PHE A 29 11.85 3.52 1.86
N ARG A 30 11.29 3.25 0.69
CA ARG A 30 11.55 4.05 -0.50
C ARG A 30 10.66 5.29 -0.45
N GLU A 31 11.20 6.42 -0.89
CA GLU A 31 10.39 7.61 -1.15
C GLU A 31 9.31 7.30 -2.20
N PRO A 32 8.08 7.83 -2.06
CA PRO A 32 7.04 7.57 -3.02
C PRO A 32 7.33 8.18 -4.41
N ASP A 33 7.56 7.35 -5.42
CA ASP A 33 7.66 7.74 -6.83
C ASP A 33 6.65 6.94 -7.66
N LEU A 34 5.39 7.36 -7.52
CA LEU A 34 4.26 6.72 -8.18
C LEU A 34 4.09 7.26 -9.61
N VAL A 35 4.15 6.35 -10.57
CA VAL A 35 3.98 6.65 -12.00
C VAL A 35 2.79 5.91 -12.58
N GLU A 36 2.08 6.57 -13.47
CA GLU A 36 0.94 6.00 -14.19
C GLU A 36 1.43 5.01 -15.25
N ILE A 37 1.02 3.75 -15.17
CA ILE A 37 1.62 2.67 -15.97
C ILE A 37 1.35 2.81 -17.48
N ILE A 38 0.16 3.31 -17.85
CA ILE A 38 -0.23 3.55 -19.24
C ILE A 38 0.54 4.71 -19.90
N LYS A 39 1.16 5.60 -19.12
CA LYS A 39 2.09 6.61 -19.67
C LYS A 39 3.44 6.01 -20.06
N LEU A 40 3.82 4.88 -19.46
CA LEU A 40 5.07 4.18 -19.78
C LEU A 40 4.90 3.18 -20.92
N ASP A 41 3.76 2.49 -20.97
CA ASP A 41 3.38 1.63 -22.10
C ASP A 41 1.86 1.71 -22.32
N PRO A 42 1.39 2.46 -23.34
CA PRO A 42 -0.05 2.67 -23.59
C PRO A 42 -0.77 1.42 -24.13
N THR A 43 -0.04 0.33 -24.40
CA THR A 43 -0.66 -0.92 -24.84
C THR A 43 -1.14 -1.80 -23.69
N ILE A 44 -0.75 -1.48 -22.45
CA ILE A 44 -1.23 -2.18 -21.26
C ILE A 44 -2.72 -1.88 -21.07
N ARG A 45 -3.54 -2.91 -20.92
CA ARG A 45 -5.00 -2.74 -20.79
C ARG A 45 -5.41 -2.66 -19.33
N LEU A 46 -6.09 -1.58 -18.97
CA LEU A 46 -6.59 -1.42 -17.60
C LEU A 46 -8.04 -1.87 -17.47
N ASP A 47 -8.29 -2.66 -16.44
CA ASP A 47 -9.62 -3.06 -16.00
C ASP A 47 -9.75 -2.76 -14.49
N ILE A 48 -9.93 -1.47 -14.18
CA ILE A 48 -9.98 -0.97 -12.81
C ILE A 48 -11.38 -1.22 -12.25
N ARG A 49 -11.67 -2.45 -11.83
CA ARG A 49 -12.99 -2.92 -11.37
C ARG A 49 -13.62 -2.02 -10.29
N TYR A 50 -12.82 -1.54 -9.35
CA TYR A 50 -13.28 -0.64 -8.29
C TYR A 50 -13.55 0.80 -8.74
N ALA A 51 -13.24 1.17 -9.98
CA ALA A 51 -13.69 2.43 -10.58
C ALA A 51 -15.02 2.27 -11.37
N THR A 52 -15.66 1.11 -11.30
CA THR A 52 -16.91 0.80 -12.01
C THR A 52 -17.91 0.11 -11.09
N THR A 53 -19.12 -0.19 -11.55
CA THR A 53 -20.09 -1.05 -10.83
C THR A 53 -19.79 -2.55 -10.99
N ASN A 54 -18.86 -2.94 -11.88
CA ASN A 54 -18.45 -4.32 -12.04
C ASN A 54 -17.43 -4.71 -10.97
N ASN A 55 -17.89 -4.80 -9.73
CA ASN A 55 -17.14 -5.33 -8.61
C ASN A 55 -18.13 -5.89 -7.57
N PHE A 56 -17.63 -6.57 -6.55
CA PHE A 56 -18.47 -7.26 -5.57
C PHE A 56 -19.42 -6.35 -4.76
N MET A 57 -19.12 -5.04 -4.68
CA MET A 57 -19.97 -4.05 -4.01
C MET A 57 -21.02 -3.45 -4.93
N HIS A 58 -20.99 -3.76 -6.23
CA HIS A 58 -21.88 -3.20 -7.27
C HIS A 58 -21.93 -1.68 -7.34
N ARG A 59 -20.91 -0.99 -6.82
CA ARG A 59 -20.78 0.47 -6.86
C ARG A 59 -19.32 0.90 -7.09
N PRO A 60 -19.07 2.04 -7.73
CA PRO A 60 -17.72 2.59 -7.84
C PRO A 60 -17.18 2.99 -6.46
N VAL A 61 -15.94 2.62 -6.20
CA VAL A 61 -15.18 2.94 -4.97
C VAL A 61 -14.14 4.03 -5.27
N TYR A 62 -13.52 3.97 -6.45
CA TYR A 62 -12.56 4.95 -6.92
C TYR A 62 -13.18 5.87 -7.96
N ALA A 63 -12.81 7.15 -7.90
CA ALA A 63 -13.28 8.17 -8.83
C ALA A 63 -12.62 8.08 -10.23
N GLN A 64 -11.46 7.42 -10.34
CA GLN A 64 -10.69 7.35 -11.58
C GLN A 64 -10.23 5.92 -11.88
N ALA A 65 -10.36 5.52 -13.14
CA ALA A 65 -9.88 4.23 -13.64
C ALA A 65 -8.39 4.30 -14.05
N LYS A 66 -7.53 4.67 -13.11
CA LYS A 66 -6.06 4.78 -13.33
C LYS A 66 -5.30 3.85 -12.41
N ALA A 67 -4.17 3.34 -12.90
CA ALA A 67 -3.25 2.51 -12.14
C ALA A 67 -1.88 3.17 -12.04
N PHE A 68 -1.39 3.28 -10.81
CA PHE A 68 -0.08 3.83 -10.49
C PHE A 68 0.74 2.78 -9.75
N LEU A 69 2.03 2.71 -10.05
CA LEU A 69 2.98 1.85 -9.35
C LEU A 69 4.23 2.64 -9.00
N GLN A 70 4.98 2.18 -8.00
CA GLN A 70 6.35 2.65 -7.81
C GLN A 70 7.15 2.46 -9.09
N ARG A 71 7.94 3.45 -9.49
CA ARG A 71 8.67 3.43 -10.77
C ARG A 71 9.40 2.11 -11.06
N PRO A 72 10.16 1.50 -10.13
CA PRO A 72 10.84 0.23 -10.41
C PRO A 72 9.88 -0.92 -10.77
N ALA A 73 8.71 -0.96 -10.11
CA ALA A 73 7.68 -1.96 -10.38
C ALA A 73 6.96 -1.66 -11.71
N ALA A 74 6.68 -0.39 -12.01
CA ALA A 74 6.08 0.03 -13.27
C ALA A 74 6.97 -0.34 -14.47
N GLU A 75 8.27 -0.09 -14.38
CA GLU A 75 9.23 -0.46 -15.42
C GLU A 75 9.38 -1.98 -15.56
N ALA A 76 9.34 -2.72 -14.46
CA ALA A 76 9.33 -4.18 -14.49
C ALA A 76 8.09 -4.73 -15.20
N LEU A 77 6.92 -4.14 -14.95
CA LEU A 77 5.68 -4.50 -15.63
C LEU A 77 5.77 -4.26 -17.14
N VAL A 78 6.33 -3.12 -17.56
CA VAL A 78 6.56 -2.81 -18.98
C VAL A 78 7.49 -3.85 -19.62
N ARG A 79 8.57 -4.27 -18.95
CA ARG A 79 9.45 -5.34 -19.45
C ARG A 79 8.70 -6.66 -19.61
N ALA A 80 7.86 -7.03 -18.63
CA ALA A 80 7.04 -8.22 -18.70
C ALA A 80 6.05 -8.17 -19.87
N ASN A 81 5.33 -7.04 -20.04
CA ASN A 81 4.40 -6.84 -21.16
C ASN A 81 5.12 -6.98 -22.52
N ARG A 82 6.31 -6.39 -22.68
CA ARG A 82 7.12 -6.52 -23.89
C ARG A 82 7.54 -7.97 -24.17
N SER A 83 7.92 -8.73 -23.14
CA SER A 83 8.25 -10.15 -23.29
C SER A 83 7.04 -11.00 -23.72
N LEU A 84 5.85 -10.67 -23.19
CA LEU A 84 4.60 -11.33 -23.56
C LEU A 84 4.16 -11.01 -24.98
N LYS A 85 4.32 -9.76 -25.43
CA LYS A 85 4.02 -9.34 -26.81
C LYS A 85 4.77 -10.15 -27.86
N ALA A 86 6.02 -10.48 -27.61
CA ALA A 86 6.82 -11.33 -28.51
C ALA A 86 6.21 -12.74 -28.70
N LYS A 87 5.30 -13.15 -27.82
CA LYS A 87 4.59 -14.43 -27.84
C LYS A 87 3.12 -14.30 -28.25
N GLY A 88 2.68 -13.11 -28.67
CA GLY A 88 1.27 -12.84 -29.01
C GLY A 88 0.36 -12.55 -27.81
N TYR A 89 0.92 -12.32 -26.61
CA TYR A 89 0.17 -11.99 -25.39
C TYR A 89 0.36 -10.53 -24.98
N GLY A 90 -0.44 -10.06 -24.02
CA GLY A 90 -0.30 -8.74 -23.42
C GLY A 90 -0.80 -8.74 -21.99
N ILE A 91 -0.45 -7.66 -21.27
CA ILE A 91 -0.96 -7.36 -19.93
C ILE A 91 -2.11 -6.36 -20.05
#